data_AF-A0AAN8IZ35-F1
#
_entry.id   AF-A0AAN8IZ35-F1
#
_cell.length_a   1.000
_cell.length_b   1.000
_cell.length_c   1.000
_cell.angle_alpha   90.00
_cell.angle_beta   90.00
_cell.angle_gamma   90.00
#
_symmetry.space_group_name_H-M   'P 1'
#
loop_
_entity.id
_entity.type
_entity.pdbx_description
1 polymer ?
#
loop_
_entity_poly.entity_id
_entity_poly.type
_entity_poly.pdbx_seq_one_letter_code
_entity_poly.pdbx_strand_id
1 'polypeptide(L)'
;VLFKRLIRSTKFEEFLAKKWPSEKRFGLEGCEVLIPAVKQVIDTSSSLGVDSVVIGMPHRGRLNVLANVCRQPLSTILSQFSTLEPADEGSGDVKYHLGVCIERLNRQSQRKIKIAVVANPSHLEAADPVVMGKVRAEAFYAGDDKCDRSMAIVMHGDAAFSGQGVVMETFNLDDLPSYTTHGSIHIVVNNQIGFTTDPRSSRSSPYCTDVGRVVGCPIFHVNVDDPEAVMHVCNVAAQWRHTFKKDVIIDLVCYRRHGHNELDEPMFTQPLMYQKIKQQPTALEKYQEHIINEGVADEQYVKDELTKYGQILEEAYENAQKVTYVRNRDWLDSPWDDFFKHRDPLKLVSTGIDEDKITHIIDKFGSYPEGFHLHRGLERILKGRKQMLKENSLDWACAEALAFGSLLMENIHVRLSGQDVERGTFSHRHHVLHDQMVDQKISPFPYDLIQAECQKYPGAELVWSQEEHKNMGAWGFIQPRINSLLQSENRGIRYTGRHPSASPATGNKFTHIQEQKDMMSRTFGVPKSQLEGFKA
;
A
#
# COMPACT_ATOMS: atom_id res chain seq x y z
N VAL A 1 3.12 -26.37 15.62
CA VAL A 1 2.04 -25.39 15.25
C VAL A 1 1.76 -25.41 13.75
N LEU A 2 2.81 -25.38 12.91
CA LEU A 2 2.74 -25.42 11.45
C LEU A 2 1.84 -26.54 10.90
N PHE A 3 2.09 -27.79 11.33
CA PHE A 3 1.29 -28.95 10.90
C PHE A 3 -0.23 -28.77 11.08
N LYS A 4 -0.67 -28.28 12.24
CA LYS A 4 -2.09 -28.01 12.51
C LYS A 4 -2.68 -26.93 11.61
N ARG A 5 -1.87 -25.94 11.19
CA ARG A 5 -2.29 -24.90 10.24
C ARG A 5 -2.44 -25.48 8.83
N LEU A 6 -1.54 -26.39 8.43
CA LEU A 6 -1.64 -27.12 7.17
C LEU A 6 -2.88 -28.00 7.12
N ILE A 7 -3.14 -28.81 8.16
CA ILE A 7 -4.38 -29.60 8.27
C ILE A 7 -5.60 -28.72 8.04
N ARG A 8 -5.65 -27.56 8.72
CA ARG A 8 -6.78 -26.65 8.60
C ARG A 8 -6.97 -26.07 7.21
N SER A 9 -5.86 -25.73 6.56
CA SER A 9 -5.83 -25.24 5.18
C SER A 9 -6.37 -26.29 4.22
N THR A 10 -5.75 -27.48 4.21
CA THR A 10 -6.06 -28.56 3.26
C THR A 10 -7.46 -29.14 3.49
N LYS A 11 -7.79 -29.51 4.73
CA LYS A 11 -9.07 -30.19 5.02
C LYS A 11 -10.28 -29.29 4.89
N PHE A 12 -10.11 -27.96 5.01
CA PHE A 12 -11.20 -27.03 4.72
C PHE A 12 -11.59 -27.09 3.23
N GLU A 13 -10.62 -27.08 2.32
CA GLU A 13 -10.91 -27.18 0.88
C GLU A 13 -11.51 -28.53 0.49
N GLU A 14 -10.95 -29.64 1.00
CA GLU A 14 -11.51 -30.98 0.78
C GLU A 14 -12.97 -31.08 1.26
N PHE A 15 -13.28 -30.44 2.39
CA PHE A 15 -14.63 -30.43 2.94
C PHE A 15 -15.60 -29.64 2.05
N LEU A 16 -15.18 -28.45 1.58
CA LEU A 16 -15.98 -27.67 0.64
C LEU A 16 -16.22 -28.45 -0.66
N ALA A 17 -15.18 -29.08 -1.22
CA ALA A 17 -15.28 -29.89 -2.43
C ALA A 17 -16.25 -31.08 -2.26
N LYS A 18 -16.26 -31.72 -1.08
CA LYS A 18 -17.15 -32.83 -0.75
C LYS A 18 -18.61 -32.39 -0.61
N LYS A 19 -18.87 -31.27 0.07
CA LYS A 19 -20.23 -30.81 0.37
C LYS A 19 -20.87 -30.03 -0.79
N TRP A 20 -20.07 -29.28 -1.55
CA TRP A 20 -20.52 -28.46 -2.67
C TRP A 20 -19.62 -28.64 -3.91
N PRO A 21 -19.66 -29.82 -4.56
CA PRO A 21 -18.80 -30.11 -5.72
C PRO A 21 -19.10 -29.22 -6.93
N SER A 22 -20.31 -28.66 -7.02
CA SER A 22 -20.76 -27.81 -8.13
C SER A 22 -20.54 -26.31 -7.90
N GLU A 23 -20.00 -25.91 -6.75
CA GLU A 23 -19.84 -24.51 -6.38
C GLU A 23 -18.43 -24.01 -6.65
N LYS A 24 -18.33 -22.83 -7.25
CA LYS A 24 -17.06 -22.12 -7.42
C LYS A 24 -16.62 -21.55 -6.08
N ARG A 25 -15.42 -21.93 -5.64
CA ARG A 25 -14.83 -21.48 -4.37
C ARG A 25 -13.46 -20.83 -4.54
N PHE A 26 -12.77 -21.08 -5.64
CA PHE A 26 -11.42 -20.60 -5.90
C PHE A 26 -10.44 -21.01 -4.79
N GLY A 27 -10.43 -22.30 -4.48
CA GLY A 27 -9.62 -22.88 -3.42
C GLY A 27 -8.12 -22.69 -3.63
N LEU A 28 -7.37 -22.93 -2.55
CA LEU A 28 -5.91 -22.80 -2.49
C LEU A 28 -5.17 -24.13 -2.64
N GLU A 29 -5.82 -25.19 -3.12
CA GLU A 29 -5.17 -26.51 -3.27
C GLU A 29 -3.97 -26.41 -4.24
N GLY A 30 -2.81 -26.84 -3.76
CA GLY A 30 -1.49 -26.61 -4.37
C GLY A 30 -0.70 -25.41 -3.80
N CYS A 31 -1.31 -24.64 -2.89
CA CYS A 31 -0.67 -23.57 -2.11
C CYS A 31 -1.19 -23.56 -0.65
N GLU A 32 -1.35 -24.73 -0.04
CA GLU A 32 -1.94 -24.87 1.29
C GLU A 32 -1.11 -24.18 2.39
N VAL A 33 0.19 -23.98 2.13
CA VAL A 33 1.10 -23.22 3.00
C VAL A 33 0.72 -21.74 3.15
N LEU A 34 -0.12 -21.19 2.26
CA LEU A 34 -0.59 -19.82 2.35
C LEU A 34 -1.16 -19.46 3.73
N ILE A 35 -1.96 -20.36 4.31
CA ILE A 35 -2.58 -20.14 5.62
C ILE A 35 -1.54 -20.10 6.74
N PRO A 36 -0.62 -21.09 6.86
CA PRO A 36 0.54 -20.94 7.72
C PRO A 36 1.32 -19.64 7.51
N ALA A 37 1.60 -19.26 6.26
CA ALA A 37 2.42 -18.11 5.91
C ALA A 37 1.83 -16.80 6.41
N VAL A 38 0.57 -16.51 6.07
CA VAL A 38 -0.13 -15.30 6.53
C VAL A 38 -0.19 -15.27 8.05
N LYS A 39 -0.47 -16.40 8.71
CA LYS A 39 -0.48 -16.45 10.17
C LYS A 39 0.90 -16.21 10.78
N GLN A 40 1.97 -16.71 10.16
CA GLN A 40 3.33 -16.54 10.65
C GLN A 40 3.79 -15.09 10.56
N VAL A 41 3.45 -14.41 9.45
CA VAL A 41 3.65 -12.96 9.31
C VAL A 41 2.92 -12.22 10.44
N ILE A 42 1.63 -12.50 10.64
CA ILE A 42 0.81 -11.86 11.67
C ILE A 42 1.36 -12.11 13.08
N ASP A 43 1.75 -13.35 13.40
CA ASP A 43 2.27 -13.69 14.73
C ASP A 43 3.58 -12.94 15.01
N THR A 44 4.49 -12.92 14.04
CA THR A 44 5.79 -12.26 14.17
C THR A 44 5.63 -10.74 14.26
N SER A 45 4.85 -10.13 13.37
CA SER A 45 4.55 -8.70 13.41
C SER A 45 3.86 -8.29 14.71
N SER A 46 2.96 -9.13 15.23
CA SER A 46 2.28 -8.86 16.50
C SER A 46 3.24 -8.90 17.70
N SER A 47 4.16 -9.86 17.73
CA SER A 47 5.25 -9.87 18.72
C SER A 47 6.13 -8.63 18.63
N LEU A 48 6.26 -8.02 17.44
CA LEU A 48 7.10 -6.85 17.18
C LEU A 48 6.42 -5.49 17.41
N GLY A 49 5.12 -5.42 17.66
CA GLY A 49 4.45 -4.12 17.84
C GLY A 49 3.05 -4.02 17.26
N VAL A 50 2.74 -4.83 16.25
CA VAL A 50 1.51 -4.69 15.47
C VAL A 50 0.28 -5.19 16.25
N ASP A 51 -0.76 -4.38 16.28
CA ASP A 51 -2.06 -4.73 16.84
C ASP A 51 -3.22 -4.53 15.87
N SER A 52 -3.01 -3.91 14.69
CA SER A 52 -3.96 -3.89 13.58
C SER A 52 -3.34 -4.36 12.27
N VAL A 53 -3.99 -5.33 11.61
CA VAL A 53 -3.59 -5.85 10.30
C VAL A 53 -4.76 -5.69 9.34
N VAL A 54 -4.52 -4.96 8.25
CA VAL A 54 -5.49 -4.84 7.15
C VAL A 54 -5.00 -5.67 5.97
N ILE A 55 -5.86 -6.53 5.45
CA ILE A 55 -5.55 -7.49 4.39
C ILE A 55 -6.30 -7.11 3.11
N GLY A 56 -5.55 -6.90 2.03
CA GLY A 56 -6.07 -6.93 0.67
C GLY A 56 -5.81 -8.30 0.06
N MET A 57 -6.82 -8.93 -0.55
CA MET A 57 -6.59 -10.20 -1.23
C MET A 57 -7.61 -10.50 -2.34
N PRO A 58 -7.23 -11.24 -3.40
CA PRO A 58 -8.14 -11.69 -4.43
C PRO A 58 -8.94 -12.94 -3.99
N HIS A 59 -9.53 -13.63 -4.95
CA HIS A 59 -10.35 -14.83 -4.75
C HIS A 59 -9.56 -16.05 -4.24
N ARG A 60 -8.30 -16.23 -4.64
CA ARG A 60 -7.51 -17.45 -4.40
C ARG A 60 -7.33 -17.73 -2.90
N GLY A 61 -8.01 -18.77 -2.41
CA GLY A 61 -7.96 -19.18 -1.00
C GLY A 61 -8.68 -18.23 -0.03
N ARG A 62 -9.51 -17.30 -0.50
CA ARG A 62 -10.14 -16.28 0.35
C ARG A 62 -10.98 -16.85 1.47
N LEU A 63 -11.86 -17.80 1.15
CA LEU A 63 -12.71 -18.44 2.16
C LEU A 63 -11.87 -19.11 3.26
N ASN A 64 -10.72 -19.66 2.88
CA ASN A 64 -9.77 -20.27 3.80
C ASN A 64 -9.07 -19.23 4.69
N VAL A 65 -8.67 -18.08 4.14
CA VAL A 65 -8.14 -16.95 4.93
C VAL A 65 -9.18 -16.44 5.92
N LEU A 66 -10.43 -16.25 5.50
CA LEU A 66 -11.53 -15.86 6.40
C LEU A 66 -11.71 -16.86 7.55
N ALA A 67 -11.76 -18.17 7.24
CA ALA A 67 -11.94 -19.22 8.22
C ALA A 67 -10.73 -19.39 9.17
N ASN A 68 -9.52 -19.46 8.61
CA ASN A 68 -8.35 -19.98 9.33
C ASN A 68 -7.34 -18.92 9.75
N VAL A 69 -7.31 -17.77 9.07
CA VAL A 69 -6.54 -16.58 9.48
C VAL A 69 -7.41 -15.67 10.34
N CYS A 70 -8.54 -15.21 9.82
CA CYS A 70 -9.39 -14.23 10.52
C CYS A 70 -10.16 -14.85 11.68
N ARG A 71 -10.55 -16.13 11.56
CA ARG A 71 -11.42 -16.87 12.49
C ARG A 71 -12.88 -16.42 12.42
N GLN A 72 -13.34 -16.04 11.23
CA GLN A 72 -14.78 -15.87 11.01
C GLN A 72 -15.48 -17.20 11.32
N PRO A 73 -16.64 -17.20 12.02
CA PRO A 73 -17.34 -18.43 12.34
C PRO A 73 -17.60 -19.26 11.09
N LEU A 74 -17.19 -20.53 11.15
CA LEU A 74 -17.31 -21.44 10.00
C LEU A 74 -18.77 -21.53 9.53
N SER A 75 -19.73 -21.60 10.43
CA SER A 75 -21.16 -21.64 10.08
C SER A 75 -21.61 -20.44 9.25
N THR A 76 -21.06 -19.25 9.51
CA THR A 76 -21.34 -18.02 8.74
C THR A 76 -20.75 -18.08 7.33
N ILE A 77 -19.57 -18.68 7.17
CA ILE A 77 -18.97 -18.89 5.85
C ILE A 77 -19.75 -19.97 5.09
N LEU A 78 -20.05 -21.09 5.74
CA LEU A 78 -20.72 -22.24 5.13
C LEU A 78 -22.17 -21.92 4.74
N SER A 79 -22.86 -21.03 5.46
CA SER A 79 -24.21 -20.59 5.09
C SER A 79 -24.25 -19.80 3.77
N GLN A 80 -23.12 -19.23 3.32
CA GLN A 80 -23.02 -18.55 2.01
C GLN A 80 -23.09 -19.51 0.81
N PHE A 81 -23.06 -20.82 1.04
CA PHE A 81 -23.30 -21.83 0.01
C PHE A 81 -24.78 -22.23 -0.10
N SER A 82 -25.64 -21.68 0.76
CA SER A 82 -27.08 -21.85 0.72
C SER A 82 -27.75 -20.61 0.13
N THR A 83 -28.89 -20.80 -0.52
CA THR A 83 -29.74 -19.69 -0.99
C THR A 83 -30.57 -19.17 0.17
N LEU A 84 -30.06 -18.17 0.88
CA LEU A 84 -30.72 -17.55 2.04
C LEU A 84 -31.15 -16.12 1.74
N GLU A 85 -32.28 -15.69 2.29
CA GLU A 85 -32.73 -14.30 2.18
C GLU A 85 -31.88 -13.38 3.09
N PRO A 86 -31.57 -12.15 2.64
CA PRO A 86 -30.90 -11.17 3.48
C PRO A 86 -31.87 -10.60 4.52
N ALA A 87 -31.42 -10.48 5.77
CA ALA A 87 -32.20 -9.88 6.86
C ALA A 87 -31.99 -8.37 7.01
N ASP A 88 -31.11 -7.76 6.22
CA ASP A 88 -30.83 -6.33 6.22
C ASP A 88 -30.60 -5.76 4.80
N GLU A 89 -30.60 -4.43 4.71
CA GLU A 89 -30.46 -3.71 3.45
C GLU A 89 -29.08 -3.96 2.79
N GLY A 90 -29.02 -3.80 1.47
CA GLY A 90 -27.82 -3.99 0.66
C GLY A 90 -28.04 -4.98 -0.48
N SER A 91 -27.31 -4.80 -1.57
CA SER A 91 -27.38 -5.68 -2.75
C SER A 91 -26.65 -7.01 -2.57
N GLY A 92 -25.86 -7.14 -1.50
CA GLY A 92 -24.91 -8.25 -1.32
C GLY A 92 -23.75 -8.22 -2.33
N ASP A 93 -22.91 -9.25 -2.25
CA ASP A 93 -21.84 -9.56 -3.20
C ASP A 93 -21.53 -11.07 -3.14
N VAL A 94 -20.70 -11.59 -4.04
CA VAL A 94 -20.31 -13.00 -4.06
C VAL A 94 -19.42 -13.37 -2.86
N LYS A 95 -19.55 -14.61 -2.37
CA LYS A 95 -18.89 -15.13 -1.17
C LYS A 95 -17.36 -14.91 -1.09
N TYR A 96 -16.69 -14.86 -2.24
CA TYR A 96 -15.24 -14.63 -2.35
C TYR A 96 -14.85 -13.14 -2.56
N HIS A 97 -15.76 -12.19 -2.31
CA HIS A 97 -15.49 -10.74 -2.20
C HIS A 97 -15.71 -10.20 -0.79
N LEU A 98 -16.41 -10.96 0.06
CA LEU A 98 -16.87 -10.49 1.36
C LEU A 98 -15.71 -10.12 2.27
N GLY A 99 -15.83 -8.97 2.95
CA GLY A 99 -14.86 -8.47 3.92
C GLY A 99 -15.12 -9.01 5.32
N VAL A 100 -14.25 -8.69 6.27
CA VAL A 100 -14.47 -9.00 7.69
C VAL A 100 -13.65 -8.07 8.55
N CYS A 101 -14.09 -7.80 9.78
CA CYS A 101 -13.28 -7.16 10.81
C CYS A 101 -13.46 -7.91 12.13
N ILE A 102 -12.37 -8.53 12.63
CA ILE A 102 -12.39 -9.31 13.87
C ILE A 102 -11.26 -8.86 14.77
N GLU A 103 -11.59 -8.60 16.04
CA GLU A 103 -10.60 -8.42 17.10
C GLU A 103 -10.53 -9.70 17.96
N ARG A 104 -9.31 -10.17 18.23
CA ARG A 104 -9.10 -11.37 19.06
C ARG A 104 -7.73 -11.40 19.70
N LEU A 105 -7.55 -12.28 20.68
CA LEU A 105 -6.22 -12.58 21.23
C LEU A 105 -5.40 -13.38 20.22
N ASN A 106 -4.20 -12.89 19.88
CA ASN A 106 -3.18 -13.70 19.24
C ASN A 106 -2.50 -14.56 20.30
N ARG A 107 -2.63 -15.89 20.19
CA ARG A 107 -2.08 -16.84 21.18
C ARG A 107 -0.56 -16.99 21.12
N GLN A 108 0.11 -16.55 20.06
CA GLN A 108 1.57 -16.58 19.98
C GLN A 108 2.17 -15.36 20.67
N SER A 109 1.68 -14.15 20.37
CA SER A 109 2.18 -12.91 20.98
C SER A 109 1.50 -12.56 22.32
N GLN A 110 0.39 -13.22 22.68
CA GLN A 110 -0.47 -12.89 23.83
C GLN A 110 -1.01 -11.44 23.80
N ARG A 111 -1.07 -10.83 22.62
CA ARG A 111 -1.60 -9.48 22.40
C ARG A 111 -2.95 -9.55 21.70
N LYS A 112 -3.83 -8.58 21.97
CA LYS A 112 -5.01 -8.37 21.14
C LYS A 112 -4.57 -7.92 19.75
N ILE A 113 -5.22 -8.45 18.73
CA ILE A 113 -5.00 -8.09 17.35
C ILE A 113 -6.34 -7.92 16.64
N LYS A 114 -6.49 -6.80 15.94
CA LYS A 114 -7.55 -6.54 14.97
C LYS A 114 -7.07 -7.01 13.61
N ILE A 115 -7.86 -7.84 12.94
CA ILE A 115 -7.62 -8.29 11.58
C ILE A 115 -8.83 -7.88 10.75
N ALA A 116 -8.59 -7.07 9.73
CA ALA A 116 -9.61 -6.69 8.76
C ALA A 116 -9.23 -7.22 7.37
N VAL A 117 -10.17 -7.84 6.66
CA VAL A 117 -10.04 -8.15 5.23
C VAL A 117 -10.95 -7.21 4.48
N VAL A 118 -10.39 -6.43 3.57
CA VAL A 118 -11.14 -5.43 2.80
C VAL A 118 -12.03 -6.16 1.79
N ALA A 119 -13.30 -5.73 1.70
CA ALA A 119 -14.19 -6.18 0.64
C ALA A 119 -13.70 -5.65 -0.71
N ASN A 120 -13.74 -6.45 -1.76
CA ASN A 120 -13.18 -6.05 -3.06
C ASN A 120 -14.03 -6.56 -4.22
N PRO A 121 -14.07 -5.81 -5.34
CA PRO A 121 -14.69 -6.30 -6.56
C PRO A 121 -13.84 -7.40 -7.22
N SER A 122 -14.37 -8.00 -8.29
CA SER A 122 -13.62 -8.95 -9.14
C SER A 122 -12.44 -8.33 -9.87
N HIS A 123 -12.39 -6.99 -9.97
CA HIS A 123 -11.28 -6.25 -10.60
C HIS A 123 -10.02 -6.43 -9.76
N LEU A 124 -9.16 -7.36 -10.17
CA LEU A 124 -7.96 -7.75 -9.42
C LEU A 124 -7.07 -6.54 -9.14
N GLU A 125 -6.41 -6.55 -7.99
CA GLU A 125 -5.49 -5.52 -7.50
C GLU A 125 -6.13 -4.13 -7.22
N ALA A 126 -7.40 -3.89 -7.59
CA ALA A 126 -8.07 -2.61 -7.35
C ALA A 126 -8.24 -2.28 -5.85
N ALA A 127 -8.19 -3.28 -4.97
CA ALA A 127 -8.26 -3.11 -3.53
C ALA A 127 -6.92 -2.73 -2.89
N ASP A 128 -5.80 -2.85 -3.61
CA ASP A 128 -4.46 -2.59 -3.09
C ASP A 128 -4.34 -1.17 -2.52
N PRO A 129 -4.62 -0.09 -3.28
CA PRO A 129 -4.52 1.27 -2.73
C PRO A 129 -5.59 1.56 -1.66
N VAL A 130 -6.72 0.85 -1.68
CA VAL A 130 -7.78 0.97 -0.66
C VAL A 130 -7.26 0.47 0.70
N VAL A 131 -6.56 -0.67 0.70
CA VAL A 131 -5.92 -1.24 1.90
C VAL A 131 -4.88 -0.27 2.44
N MET A 132 -4.04 0.30 1.58
CA MET A 132 -3.03 1.28 1.98
C MET A 132 -3.68 2.52 2.62
N GLY A 133 -4.72 3.07 2.00
CA GLY A 133 -5.48 4.19 2.53
C GLY A 133 -6.12 3.90 3.88
N LYS A 134 -6.66 2.69 4.06
CA LYS A 134 -7.24 2.24 5.34
C LYS A 134 -6.19 2.10 6.43
N VAL A 135 -5.04 1.48 6.16
CA VAL A 135 -3.93 1.42 7.12
C VAL A 135 -3.45 2.80 7.52
N ARG A 136 -3.31 3.71 6.54
CA ARG A 136 -2.92 5.10 6.80
C ARG A 136 -3.92 5.80 7.70
N ALA A 137 -5.22 5.60 7.47
CA ALA A 137 -6.28 6.17 8.31
C ALA A 137 -6.26 5.59 9.73
N GLU A 138 -6.15 4.27 9.87
CA GLU A 138 -6.07 3.63 11.19
C GLU A 138 -4.84 4.09 11.98
N ALA A 139 -3.68 4.18 11.32
CA ALA A 139 -2.45 4.69 11.91
C ALA A 139 -2.61 6.15 12.38
N PHE A 140 -3.19 7.03 11.54
CA PHE A 140 -3.46 8.41 11.90
C PHE A 140 -4.35 8.54 13.16
N TYR A 141 -5.48 7.84 13.20
CA TYR A 141 -6.39 7.91 14.35
C TYR A 141 -5.84 7.23 15.61
N ALA A 142 -4.87 6.33 15.45
CA ALA A 142 -4.15 5.71 16.57
C ALA A 142 -2.96 6.56 17.09
N GLY A 143 -2.65 7.70 16.45
CA GLY A 143 -1.44 8.48 16.75
C GLY A 143 -0.14 7.74 16.39
N ASP A 144 -0.19 6.87 15.39
CA ASP A 144 0.88 5.99 14.96
C ASP A 144 1.47 6.44 13.62
N ASP A 145 2.15 7.59 13.62
CA ASP A 145 2.66 8.23 12.39
C ASP A 145 3.59 7.33 11.56
N LYS A 146 4.26 6.38 12.21
CA LYS A 146 5.22 5.45 11.59
C LYS A 146 4.62 4.08 11.26
N CYS A 147 3.31 3.91 11.46
CA CYS A 147 2.62 2.64 11.27
C CYS A 147 3.31 1.46 12.01
N ASP A 148 3.81 1.70 13.23
CA ASP A 148 4.42 0.69 14.09
C ASP A 148 3.39 -0.35 14.59
N ARG A 149 2.13 0.06 14.72
CA ARG A 149 1.01 -0.70 15.27
C ARG A 149 0.03 -1.18 14.20
N SER A 150 -0.11 -0.43 13.11
CA SER A 150 -0.95 -0.77 11.96
C SER A 150 -0.11 -1.23 10.76
N MET A 151 -0.49 -2.33 10.10
CA MET A 151 0.22 -2.82 8.91
C MET A 151 -0.73 -3.31 7.81
N ALA A 152 -0.26 -3.27 6.57
CA ALA A 152 -0.89 -3.91 5.42
C ALA A 152 -0.26 -5.28 5.14
N ILE A 153 -1.10 -6.25 4.83
CA ILE A 153 -0.72 -7.46 4.09
C ILE A 153 -1.50 -7.42 2.77
N VAL A 154 -0.81 -7.41 1.64
CA VAL A 154 -1.46 -7.39 0.32
C VAL A 154 -1.14 -8.68 -0.40
N MET A 155 -2.16 -9.42 -0.79
CA MET A 155 -2.03 -10.72 -1.44
C MET A 155 -2.39 -10.59 -2.90
N HIS A 156 -1.66 -11.28 -3.77
CA HIS A 156 -1.80 -11.15 -5.21
C HIS A 156 -1.81 -12.50 -5.92
N GLY A 157 -2.36 -12.53 -7.14
CA GLY A 157 -2.10 -13.62 -8.10
C GLY A 157 -0.96 -13.22 -9.04
N ASP A 158 -0.12 -14.17 -9.46
CA ASP A 158 1.08 -13.88 -10.27
C ASP A 158 0.80 -13.08 -11.55
N ALA A 159 -0.23 -13.47 -12.30
CA ALA A 159 -0.56 -12.80 -13.56
C ALA A 159 -1.11 -11.37 -13.36
N ALA A 160 -1.92 -11.18 -12.32
CA ALA A 160 -2.52 -9.88 -12.02
C ALA A 160 -1.50 -8.92 -11.41
N PHE A 161 -0.63 -9.42 -10.52
CA PHE A 161 0.45 -8.64 -9.92
C PHE A 161 1.38 -8.01 -10.96
N SER A 162 1.72 -8.75 -12.02
CA SER A 162 2.55 -8.24 -13.10
C SER A 162 1.79 -7.48 -14.20
N GLY A 163 0.46 -7.57 -14.22
CA GLY A 163 -0.36 -7.12 -15.35
C GLY A 163 -1.24 -5.89 -15.07
N GLN A 164 -1.62 -5.65 -13.82
CA GLN A 164 -2.50 -4.53 -13.45
C GLN A 164 -1.67 -3.30 -13.08
N GLY A 165 -1.86 -2.18 -13.80
CA GLY A 165 -1.11 -0.94 -13.59
C GLY A 165 -1.26 -0.35 -12.18
N VAL A 166 -2.40 -0.60 -11.52
CA VAL A 166 -2.67 -0.15 -10.15
C VAL A 166 -1.68 -0.72 -9.12
N VAL A 167 -1.05 -1.88 -9.39
CA VAL A 167 0.01 -2.44 -8.54
C VAL A 167 1.22 -1.53 -8.53
N MET A 168 1.69 -1.13 -9.72
CA MET A 168 2.84 -0.22 -9.86
C MET A 168 2.51 1.16 -9.30
N GLU A 169 1.30 1.67 -9.55
CA GLU A 169 0.84 2.93 -8.95
C GLU A 169 0.83 2.87 -7.43
N THR A 170 0.43 1.74 -6.83
CA THR A 170 0.43 1.54 -5.38
C THR A 170 1.85 1.51 -4.81
N PHE A 171 2.79 0.81 -5.48
CA PHE A 171 4.21 0.85 -5.07
C PHE A 171 4.77 2.28 -5.10
N ASN A 172 4.41 3.11 -6.11
CA ASN A 172 4.87 4.50 -6.16
C ASN A 172 4.37 5.35 -4.98
N LEU A 173 3.38 4.88 -4.20
CA LEU A 173 2.91 5.56 -2.99
C LEU A 173 3.72 5.21 -1.73
N ASP A 174 4.52 4.14 -1.75
CA ASP A 174 5.21 3.59 -0.56
C ASP A 174 6.02 4.66 0.20
N ASP A 175 6.73 5.51 -0.52
CA ASP A 175 7.62 6.54 0.07
C ASP A 175 7.06 7.96 0.06
N LEU A 176 5.85 8.16 -0.46
CA LEU A 176 5.25 9.49 -0.47
C LEU A 176 4.79 9.84 0.95
N PRO A 177 5.24 10.95 1.56
CA PRO A 177 5.00 11.23 2.98
C PRO A 177 3.53 11.21 3.42
N SER A 178 2.62 11.61 2.52
CA SER A 178 1.19 11.67 2.81
C SER A 178 0.45 10.36 2.54
N TYR A 179 1.12 9.33 2.01
CA TYR A 179 0.52 8.06 1.59
C TYR A 179 1.22 6.83 2.20
N THR A 180 2.49 6.96 2.57
CA THR A 180 3.28 5.87 3.14
C THR A 180 2.59 5.21 4.32
N THR A 181 2.59 3.89 4.29
CA THR A 181 2.22 3.01 5.43
C THR A 181 3.45 2.39 6.07
N HIS A 182 4.63 2.95 5.76
CA HIS A 182 5.93 2.52 6.28
C HIS A 182 6.18 1.03 6.05
N GLY A 183 5.98 0.59 4.81
CA GLY A 183 6.18 -0.78 4.36
C GLY A 183 4.98 -1.70 4.57
N SER A 184 4.63 -2.41 3.50
CA SER A 184 3.64 -3.47 3.38
C SER A 184 4.30 -4.81 3.15
N ILE A 185 3.62 -5.89 3.54
CA ILE A 185 4.07 -7.25 3.24
C ILE A 185 3.21 -7.82 2.12
N HIS A 186 3.83 -8.01 0.96
CA HIS A 186 3.18 -8.56 -0.22
C HIS A 186 3.37 -10.07 -0.27
N ILE A 187 2.30 -10.82 -0.54
CA ILE A 187 2.34 -12.27 -0.71
C ILE A 187 1.75 -12.60 -2.08
N VAL A 188 2.59 -13.05 -3.01
CA VAL A 188 2.14 -13.48 -4.33
C VAL A 188 1.91 -14.99 -4.31
N VAL A 189 0.67 -15.40 -4.59
CA VAL A 189 0.32 -16.82 -4.80
C VAL A 189 0.64 -17.16 -6.24
N ASN A 190 1.90 -17.50 -6.49
CA ASN A 190 2.43 -17.76 -7.82
C ASN A 190 2.22 -19.21 -8.21
N ASN A 191 0.98 -19.50 -8.61
CA ASN A 191 0.58 -20.81 -9.11
C ASN A 191 0.97 -21.04 -10.58
N GLN A 192 1.75 -20.10 -11.15
CA GLN A 192 2.34 -20.16 -12.48
C GLN A 192 1.29 -20.20 -13.62
N ILE A 193 0.08 -19.65 -13.39
CA ILE A 193 -0.98 -19.62 -14.40
C ILE A 193 -2.08 -18.57 -14.11
N GLY A 194 -2.30 -17.67 -15.08
CA GLY A 194 -3.40 -16.71 -15.06
C GLY A 194 -4.60 -17.20 -15.86
N PHE A 195 -5.62 -17.76 -15.20
CA PHE A 195 -6.74 -18.45 -15.88
C PHE A 195 -6.22 -19.64 -16.73
N THR A 196 -6.01 -19.43 -18.03
CA THR A 196 -5.41 -20.35 -19.02
C THR A 196 -4.14 -19.78 -19.66
N THR A 197 -3.65 -18.64 -19.17
CA THR A 197 -2.49 -17.92 -19.73
C THR A 197 -1.22 -18.33 -18.99
N ASP A 198 -0.22 -18.80 -19.75
CA ASP A 198 1.09 -19.12 -19.22
C ASP A 198 1.88 -17.85 -18.81
N PRO A 199 2.77 -17.95 -17.81
CA PRO A 199 3.69 -16.88 -17.40
C PRO A 199 4.42 -16.16 -18.54
N ARG A 200 4.82 -16.91 -19.56
CA ARG A 200 5.52 -16.38 -20.75
C ARG A 200 4.67 -15.43 -21.59
N SER A 201 3.36 -15.43 -21.37
CA SER A 201 2.37 -14.61 -22.08
C SER A 201 1.68 -13.60 -21.17
N SER A 202 1.97 -13.58 -19.86
CA SER A 202 1.40 -12.63 -18.90
C SER A 202 2.35 -11.51 -18.48
N ARG A 203 3.66 -11.67 -18.71
CA ARG A 203 4.69 -10.69 -18.34
C ARG A 203 5.91 -10.74 -19.25
N SER A 204 6.67 -9.65 -19.25
CA SER A 204 7.92 -9.51 -20.03
C SER A 204 9.20 -9.69 -19.19
N SER A 205 9.07 -9.94 -17.89
CA SER A 205 10.17 -10.11 -16.95
C SER A 205 10.26 -11.56 -16.44
N PRO A 206 11.42 -12.02 -15.93
CA PRO A 206 11.57 -13.39 -15.42
C PRO A 206 10.58 -13.71 -14.29
N TYR A 207 10.39 -12.79 -13.34
CA TYR A 207 9.55 -13.00 -12.17
C TYR A 207 8.31 -12.12 -12.21
N CYS A 208 7.18 -12.63 -11.73
CA CYS A 208 5.96 -11.83 -11.57
C CYS A 208 6.16 -10.66 -10.60
N THR A 209 7.15 -10.77 -9.71
CA THR A 209 7.47 -9.80 -8.67
C THR A 209 8.41 -8.68 -9.09
N ASP A 210 8.89 -8.67 -10.33
CA ASP A 210 9.84 -7.65 -10.79
C ASP A 210 9.24 -6.23 -10.77
N VAL A 211 7.92 -6.09 -10.70
CA VAL A 211 7.23 -4.80 -10.47
C VAL A 211 7.68 -4.14 -9.15
N GLY A 212 7.99 -4.90 -8.10
CA GLY A 212 8.46 -4.35 -6.82
C GLY A 212 9.85 -3.69 -6.91
N ARG A 213 10.63 -4.00 -7.95
CA ARG A 213 11.95 -3.40 -8.14
C ARG A 213 11.90 -1.90 -8.40
N VAL A 214 10.75 -1.35 -8.79
CA VAL A 214 10.59 0.11 -9.01
C VAL A 214 10.81 0.92 -7.73
N VAL A 215 10.57 0.32 -6.55
CA VAL A 215 10.85 0.90 -5.23
C VAL A 215 12.01 0.23 -4.50
N GLY A 216 12.68 -0.74 -5.12
CA GLY A 216 13.82 -1.45 -4.54
C GLY A 216 13.49 -2.30 -3.32
N CYS A 217 12.26 -2.81 -3.19
CA CYS A 217 11.90 -3.72 -2.10
C CYS A 217 12.56 -5.11 -2.27
N PRO A 218 12.95 -5.81 -1.17
CA PRO A 218 13.45 -7.17 -1.26
C PRO A 218 12.35 -8.16 -1.67
N ILE A 219 12.77 -9.18 -2.41
CA ILE A 219 11.90 -10.21 -2.97
C ILE A 219 12.44 -11.58 -2.56
N PHE A 220 11.61 -12.36 -1.86
CA PHE A 220 11.92 -13.72 -1.44
C PHE A 220 11.10 -14.72 -2.25
N HIS A 221 11.76 -15.48 -3.14
CA HIS A 221 11.14 -16.59 -3.84
C HIS A 221 11.29 -17.87 -3.02
N VAL A 222 10.17 -18.53 -2.72
CA VAL A 222 10.18 -19.71 -1.86
C VAL A 222 9.24 -20.80 -2.39
N ASN A 223 9.73 -22.05 -2.36
CA ASN A 223 8.97 -23.22 -2.77
C ASN A 223 7.95 -23.57 -1.68
N VAL A 224 6.66 -23.63 -2.03
CA VAL A 224 5.61 -23.96 -1.06
C VAL A 224 5.59 -25.43 -0.64
N ASP A 225 6.29 -26.32 -1.35
CA ASP A 225 6.47 -27.71 -0.91
C ASP A 225 7.47 -27.83 0.25
N ASP A 226 8.13 -26.74 0.66
CA ASP A 226 8.93 -26.63 1.88
C ASP A 226 8.26 -25.65 2.87
N PRO A 227 7.32 -26.13 3.71
CA PRO A 227 6.58 -25.27 4.61
C PRO A 227 7.46 -24.54 5.63
N GLU A 228 8.60 -25.10 6.03
CA GLU A 228 9.49 -24.52 7.04
C GLU A 228 10.31 -23.37 6.47
N ALA A 229 10.83 -23.51 5.25
CA ALA A 229 11.46 -22.42 4.52
C ALA A 229 10.49 -21.24 4.34
N VAL A 230 9.21 -21.51 4.05
CA VAL A 230 8.19 -20.45 3.98
C VAL A 230 8.01 -19.76 5.34
N MET A 231 7.95 -20.51 6.45
CA MET A 231 7.85 -19.88 7.79
C MET A 231 9.07 -19.01 8.10
N HIS A 232 10.27 -19.46 7.71
CA HIS A 232 11.49 -18.68 7.86
C HIS A 232 11.41 -17.36 7.08
N VAL A 233 11.03 -17.42 5.79
CA VAL A 233 10.87 -16.23 4.94
C VAL A 233 9.81 -15.28 5.52
N CYS A 234 8.69 -15.79 6.03
CA CYS A 234 7.67 -14.98 6.69
C CYS A 234 8.21 -14.23 7.92
N ASN A 235 9.07 -14.85 8.72
CA ASN A 235 9.73 -14.20 9.85
C ASN A 235 10.66 -13.07 9.38
N VAL A 236 11.49 -13.36 8.38
CA VAL A 236 12.42 -12.38 7.79
C VAL A 236 11.67 -11.19 7.20
N ALA A 237 10.59 -11.41 6.45
CA ALA A 237 9.77 -10.35 5.89
C ALA A 237 9.13 -9.46 6.96
N ALA A 238 8.59 -10.05 8.04
CA ALA A 238 8.02 -9.30 9.16
C ALA A 238 9.09 -8.45 9.87
N GLN A 239 10.28 -9.02 10.11
CA GLN A 239 11.41 -8.32 10.71
C GLN A 239 11.96 -7.21 9.80
N TRP A 240 12.02 -7.45 8.49
CA TRP A 240 12.42 -6.45 7.50
C TRP A 240 11.50 -5.23 7.55
N ARG A 241 10.19 -5.45 7.42
CA ARG A 241 9.19 -4.37 7.47
C ARG A 241 9.29 -3.60 8.78
N HIS A 242 9.43 -4.30 9.91
CA HIS A 242 9.60 -3.67 11.22
C HIS A 242 10.86 -2.78 11.29
N THR A 243 11.99 -3.29 10.80
CA THR A 243 13.31 -2.64 10.92
C THR A 243 13.48 -1.49 9.94
N PHE A 244 13.13 -1.71 8.66
CA PHE A 244 13.47 -0.80 7.57
C PHE A 244 12.30 0.07 7.12
N LYS A 245 11.06 -0.26 7.53
CA LYS A 245 9.86 0.52 7.16
C LYS A 245 9.65 0.63 5.65
N LYS A 246 9.91 -0.48 4.96
CA LYS A 246 9.82 -0.63 3.50
C LYS A 246 9.01 -1.86 3.14
N ASP A 247 8.43 -1.83 1.95
CA ASP A 247 7.77 -2.97 1.35
C ASP A 247 8.71 -4.18 1.29
N VAL A 248 8.12 -5.38 1.27
CA VAL A 248 8.79 -6.67 1.03
C VAL A 248 7.83 -7.62 0.34
N ILE A 249 8.35 -8.40 -0.61
CA ILE A 249 7.56 -9.36 -1.38
C ILE A 249 7.98 -10.79 -1.04
N ILE A 250 6.99 -11.64 -0.75
CA ILE A 250 7.11 -13.09 -0.64
C ILE A 250 6.44 -13.70 -1.87
N ASP A 251 7.24 -14.29 -2.76
CA ASP A 251 6.77 -15.05 -3.92
C ASP A 251 6.63 -16.53 -3.54
N LEU A 252 5.39 -16.96 -3.28
CA LEU A 252 5.05 -18.34 -2.98
C LEU A 252 4.93 -19.12 -4.29
N VAL A 253 6.03 -19.73 -4.72
CA VAL A 253 6.08 -20.52 -5.96
C VAL A 253 5.36 -21.84 -5.73
N CYS A 254 4.19 -21.98 -6.36
CA CYS A 254 3.24 -23.05 -6.11
C CYS A 254 2.60 -23.56 -7.41
N TYR A 255 1.48 -24.27 -7.29
CA TYR A 255 0.65 -24.69 -8.42
C TYR A 255 -0.84 -24.57 -8.06
N ARG A 256 -1.71 -24.80 -9.03
CA ARG A 256 -3.17 -24.83 -8.83
C ARG A 256 -3.69 -26.23 -9.14
N ARG A 257 -4.21 -26.94 -8.13
CA ARG A 257 -4.66 -28.34 -8.26
C ARG A 257 -5.76 -28.54 -9.31
N HIS A 258 -6.72 -27.62 -9.33
CA HIS A 258 -7.91 -27.67 -10.19
C HIS A 258 -7.82 -26.62 -11.30
N GLY A 259 -8.87 -26.52 -12.14
CA GLY A 259 -9.04 -25.43 -13.10
C GLY A 259 -9.05 -24.04 -12.44
N HIS A 260 -9.29 -22.98 -13.22
CA HIS A 260 -9.31 -21.62 -12.67
C HIS A 260 -10.37 -21.48 -11.58
N ASN A 261 -11.58 -21.96 -11.90
CA ASN A 261 -12.53 -22.44 -10.92
C ASN A 261 -12.65 -23.98 -10.99
N GLU A 262 -13.32 -24.58 -10.02
CA GLU A 262 -13.31 -26.04 -9.85
C GLU A 262 -14.13 -26.82 -10.89
N LEU A 263 -14.90 -26.12 -11.72
CA LEU A 263 -15.65 -26.70 -12.84
C LEU A 263 -14.94 -26.55 -14.19
N ASP A 264 -13.85 -25.77 -14.26
CA ASP A 264 -13.10 -25.59 -15.48
C ASP A 264 -12.19 -26.80 -15.74
N GLU A 265 -12.06 -27.22 -17.00
CA GLU A 265 -11.13 -28.27 -17.44
C GLU A 265 -9.82 -27.63 -17.94
N PRO A 266 -8.74 -27.64 -17.14
CA PRO A 266 -7.50 -26.97 -17.51
C PRO A 266 -6.67 -27.73 -18.54
N MET A 267 -6.88 -29.05 -18.71
CA MET A 267 -6.10 -29.82 -19.68
C MET A 267 -6.36 -29.42 -21.14
N PHE A 268 -7.43 -28.66 -21.41
CA PHE A 268 -7.68 -28.08 -22.73
C PHE A 268 -6.59 -27.10 -23.18
N THR A 269 -5.85 -26.49 -22.24
CA THR A 269 -4.83 -25.47 -22.56
C THR A 269 -3.48 -25.75 -21.89
N GLN A 270 -3.44 -26.39 -20.72
CA GLN A 270 -2.19 -26.74 -20.01
C GLN A 270 -2.03 -28.25 -19.72
N PRO A 271 -2.10 -29.14 -20.73
CA PRO A 271 -2.10 -30.59 -20.51
C PRO A 271 -0.83 -31.10 -19.81
N LEU A 272 0.36 -30.63 -20.18
CA LEU A 272 1.62 -31.08 -19.58
C LEU A 272 1.78 -30.64 -18.12
N MET A 273 1.36 -29.41 -17.80
CA MET A 273 1.40 -28.90 -16.43
C MET A 273 0.48 -29.74 -15.54
N TYR A 274 -0.74 -30.00 -16.00
CA TYR A 274 -1.73 -30.73 -15.19
C TYR A 274 -1.45 -32.24 -15.09
N GLN A 275 -0.78 -32.84 -16.08
CA GLN A 275 -0.23 -34.21 -15.93
C GLN A 275 0.77 -34.28 -14.78
N LYS A 276 1.65 -33.28 -14.63
CA LYS A 276 2.58 -33.20 -13.50
C LYS A 276 1.87 -32.92 -12.19
N ILE A 277 0.96 -31.95 -12.16
CA ILE A 277 0.19 -31.60 -10.96
C ILE A 277 -0.60 -32.81 -10.45
N LYS A 278 -1.20 -33.61 -11.33
CA LYS A 278 -1.95 -34.82 -10.92
C LYS A 278 -1.10 -35.84 -10.15
N GLN A 279 0.22 -35.86 -10.38
CA GLN A 279 1.16 -36.74 -9.70
C GLN A 279 1.75 -36.13 -8.43
N GLN A 280 1.53 -34.84 -8.16
CA GLN A 280 2.09 -34.16 -6.99
C GLN A 280 1.31 -34.49 -5.72
N PRO A 281 1.94 -35.07 -4.69
CA PRO A 281 1.36 -35.12 -3.35
C PRO A 281 1.11 -33.71 -2.82
N THR A 282 0.14 -33.55 -1.95
CA THR A 282 -0.16 -32.28 -1.27
C THR A 282 0.96 -31.90 -0.30
N ALA A 283 1.08 -30.61 0.01
CA ALA A 283 2.03 -30.14 1.02
C ALA A 283 1.77 -30.76 2.40
N LEU A 284 0.50 -31.08 2.72
CA LEU A 284 0.14 -31.77 3.95
C LEU A 284 0.69 -33.19 4.00
N GLU A 285 0.55 -33.98 2.93
CA GLU A 285 1.06 -35.35 2.86
C GLU A 285 2.60 -35.37 2.98
N LYS A 286 3.28 -34.51 2.21
CA LYS A 286 4.74 -34.38 2.27
C LYS A 286 5.22 -34.02 3.68
N TYR A 287 4.60 -33.02 4.29
CA TYR A 287 5.01 -32.54 5.61
C TYR A 287 4.62 -33.52 6.73
N GLN A 288 3.52 -34.26 6.59
CA GLN A 288 3.14 -35.34 7.49
C GLN A 288 4.21 -36.45 7.51
N GLU A 289 4.63 -36.93 6.34
CA GLU A 289 5.68 -37.94 6.23
C GLU A 289 6.99 -37.44 6.85
N HIS A 290 7.35 -36.19 6.58
CA HIS A 290 8.54 -35.56 7.13
C HIS A 290 8.57 -35.56 8.67
N ILE A 291 7.51 -35.06 9.34
CA ILE A 291 7.49 -34.98 10.81
C ILE A 291 7.40 -36.35 11.50
N ILE A 292 6.84 -37.37 10.83
CA ILE A 292 6.82 -38.75 11.32
C ILE A 292 8.23 -39.35 11.23
N ASN A 293 8.88 -39.17 10.08
CA ASN A 293 10.24 -39.68 9.86
C ASN A 293 11.27 -39.04 10.81
N GLU A 294 11.06 -37.78 11.20
CA GLU A 294 11.89 -37.10 12.21
C GLU A 294 11.53 -37.47 13.66
N GLY A 295 10.46 -38.22 13.90
CA GLY A 295 9.98 -38.58 15.24
C GLY A 295 9.38 -37.40 16.02
N VAL A 296 9.02 -36.30 15.35
CA VAL A 296 8.36 -35.13 15.96
C VAL A 296 6.89 -35.43 16.28
N ALA A 297 6.25 -36.30 15.50
CA ALA A 297 4.90 -36.80 15.73
C ALA A 297 4.80 -38.29 15.34
N ASP A 298 3.84 -39.01 15.93
CA ASP A 298 3.51 -40.38 15.52
C ASP A 298 2.23 -40.41 14.64
N GLU A 299 1.94 -41.56 14.05
CA GLU A 299 0.75 -41.75 13.20
C GLU A 299 -0.56 -41.50 13.97
N GLN A 300 -0.57 -41.80 15.28
CA GLN A 300 -1.75 -41.63 16.13
C GLN A 300 -2.07 -40.15 16.32
N TYR A 301 -1.06 -39.32 16.64
CA TYR A 301 -1.19 -37.87 16.75
C TYR A 301 -1.73 -37.25 15.46
N VAL A 302 -1.19 -37.67 14.32
CA VAL A 302 -1.64 -37.21 13.00
C VAL A 302 -3.12 -37.51 12.79
N LYS A 303 -3.52 -38.76 13.04
CA LYS A 303 -4.91 -39.21 12.92
C LYS A 303 -5.83 -38.40 13.84
N ASP A 304 -5.42 -38.18 15.09
CA ASP A 304 -6.21 -37.45 16.07
C ASP A 304 -6.42 -35.98 15.66
N GLU A 305 -5.39 -35.29 15.17
CA GLU A 305 -5.52 -33.90 14.72
C GLU A 305 -6.39 -33.78 13.46
N LEU A 306 -6.30 -34.75 12.53
CA LEU A 306 -7.18 -34.82 11.36
C LEU A 306 -8.64 -35.04 11.77
N THR A 307 -8.91 -36.02 12.64
CA THR A 307 -10.26 -36.32 13.15
C THR A 307 -10.84 -35.12 13.88
N LYS A 308 -10.05 -34.48 14.74
CA LYS A 308 -10.48 -33.30 15.51
C LYS A 308 -10.95 -32.15 14.62
N TYR A 309 -10.21 -31.84 13.56
CA TYR A 309 -10.63 -30.76 12.66
C TYR A 309 -11.81 -31.17 11.77
N GLY A 310 -11.87 -32.44 11.36
CA GLY A 310 -13.04 -32.98 10.66
C GLY A 310 -14.34 -32.83 11.46
N GLN A 311 -14.30 -33.13 12.76
CA GLN A 311 -15.45 -32.93 13.66
C GLN A 311 -15.88 -31.46 13.74
N ILE A 312 -14.93 -30.52 13.85
CA ILE A 312 -15.22 -29.08 13.86
C ILE A 312 -15.93 -28.65 12.57
N LEU A 313 -15.53 -29.19 11.42
CA LEU A 313 -16.15 -28.86 10.13
C LEU A 313 -17.57 -29.43 10.01
N GLU A 314 -17.78 -30.68 10.42
CA GLU A 314 -19.12 -31.28 10.41
C GLU A 314 -20.07 -30.57 11.38
N GLU A 315 -19.63 -30.24 12.61
CA GLU A 315 -20.43 -29.45 13.56
C GLU A 315 -20.77 -28.07 12.99
N ALA A 316 -19.80 -27.38 12.39
CA ALA A 316 -20.04 -26.09 11.75
C ALA A 316 -21.02 -26.19 10.58
N TYR A 317 -20.97 -27.27 9.81
CA TYR A 317 -21.90 -27.55 8.72
C TYR A 317 -23.32 -27.77 9.23
N GLU A 318 -23.49 -28.60 10.26
CA GLU A 318 -24.79 -28.81 10.91
C GLU A 318 -25.38 -27.50 11.45
N ASN A 319 -24.54 -26.63 12.02
CA ASN A 319 -24.97 -25.32 12.50
C ASN A 319 -25.30 -24.36 11.34
N ALA A 320 -24.56 -24.42 10.22
CA ALA A 320 -24.87 -23.65 9.02
C ALA A 320 -26.24 -24.01 8.43
N GLN A 321 -26.65 -25.28 8.49
CA GLN A 321 -27.98 -25.71 8.03
C GLN A 321 -29.13 -25.15 8.87
N LYS A 322 -28.85 -24.68 10.09
CA LYS A 322 -29.84 -24.05 10.98
C LYS A 322 -29.98 -22.54 10.73
N VAL A 323 -29.11 -21.95 9.90
CA VAL A 323 -29.14 -20.52 9.58
C VAL A 323 -30.25 -20.27 8.57
N THR A 324 -31.19 -19.38 8.90
CA THR A 324 -32.36 -19.07 8.06
C THR A 324 -32.23 -17.77 7.27
N TYR A 325 -31.26 -16.92 7.61
CA TYR A 325 -31.01 -15.65 6.95
C TYR A 325 -29.52 -15.30 6.99
N VAL A 326 -29.08 -14.43 6.09
CA VAL A 326 -27.75 -13.82 6.11
C VAL A 326 -27.87 -12.33 6.40
N ARG A 327 -26.82 -11.71 6.94
CA ARG A 327 -26.78 -10.26 7.11
C ARG A 327 -25.59 -9.69 6.35
N ASN A 328 -25.83 -8.69 5.51
CA ASN A 328 -24.80 -7.95 4.80
C ASN A 328 -23.83 -7.28 5.79
N ARG A 329 -24.33 -6.80 6.94
CA ARG A 329 -23.48 -6.16 7.95
C ARG A 329 -22.40 -7.06 8.55
N ASP A 330 -22.59 -8.40 8.53
CA ASP A 330 -21.63 -9.35 9.10
C ASP A 330 -20.29 -9.38 8.32
N TRP A 331 -20.28 -8.76 7.15
CA TRP A 331 -19.15 -8.69 6.22
C TRP A 331 -18.56 -7.29 6.09
N LEU A 332 -18.99 -6.35 6.94
CA LEU A 332 -18.39 -5.02 7.01
C LEU A 332 -16.96 -5.13 7.55
N ASP A 333 -16.02 -4.67 6.75
CA ASP A 333 -14.60 -4.63 7.10
C ASP A 333 -14.26 -3.39 7.95
N SER A 334 -15.17 -2.43 8.04
CA SER A 334 -15.05 -1.19 8.82
C SER A 334 -16.38 -0.90 9.52
N PRO A 335 -16.70 -1.56 10.65
CA PRO A 335 -17.95 -1.29 11.36
C PRO A 335 -17.89 0.08 12.05
N TRP A 336 -18.81 0.97 11.70
CA TRP A 336 -18.97 2.30 12.31
C TRP A 336 -20.18 2.26 13.25
N ASP A 337 -20.11 1.40 14.26
CA ASP A 337 -21.25 1.04 15.09
C ASP A 337 -21.93 2.27 15.72
N ASP A 338 -21.18 3.29 16.10
CA ASP A 338 -21.73 4.46 16.79
C ASP A 338 -22.18 5.59 15.85
N PHE A 339 -21.78 5.55 14.57
CA PHE A 339 -22.01 6.66 13.64
C PHE A 339 -23.49 6.84 13.29
N PHE A 340 -24.22 5.74 13.10
CA PHE A 340 -25.64 5.77 12.71
C PHE A 340 -26.61 5.58 13.88
N LYS A 341 -26.16 5.13 15.05
CA LYS A 341 -27.04 4.83 16.20
C LYS A 341 -27.85 6.01 16.72
N HIS A 342 -27.35 7.24 16.56
CA HIS A 342 -27.91 8.42 17.22
C HIS A 342 -28.40 9.50 16.25
N ARG A 343 -28.49 9.22 14.95
CA ARG A 343 -28.90 10.19 13.93
C ARG A 343 -30.17 9.75 13.23
N ASP A 344 -31.11 10.68 13.11
CA ASP A 344 -32.27 10.54 12.24
C ASP A 344 -31.83 10.90 10.80
N PRO A 345 -31.83 9.94 9.85
CA PRO A 345 -31.38 10.19 8.48
C PRO A 345 -32.27 11.18 7.72
N LEU A 346 -33.50 11.44 8.19
CA LEU A 346 -34.44 12.37 7.58
C LEU A 346 -34.31 13.79 8.15
N LYS A 347 -33.52 13.98 9.22
CA LYS A 347 -33.35 15.28 9.87
C LYS A 347 -32.07 15.97 9.40
N LEU A 348 -32.24 17.11 8.74
CA LEU A 348 -31.15 18.04 8.45
C LEU A 348 -30.63 18.66 9.76
N VAL A 349 -29.33 18.50 10.00
CA VAL A 349 -28.63 19.22 11.07
C VAL A 349 -28.26 20.62 10.60
N SER A 350 -28.27 21.59 11.51
CA SER A 350 -27.74 22.93 11.20
C SER A 350 -26.24 22.83 10.97
N THR A 351 -25.77 23.34 9.82
CA THR A 351 -24.34 23.43 9.45
C THR A 351 -23.82 24.86 9.47
N GLY A 352 -24.65 25.82 9.90
CA GLY A 352 -24.25 27.21 10.03
C GLY A 352 -23.20 27.41 11.12
N ILE A 353 -22.37 28.43 10.95
CA ILE A 353 -21.35 28.83 11.91
C ILE A 353 -21.54 30.30 12.29
N ASP A 354 -21.11 30.64 13.50
CA ASP A 354 -21.22 31.98 14.07
C ASP A 354 -20.29 32.98 13.34
N GLU A 355 -20.68 34.26 13.30
CA GLU A 355 -19.95 35.32 12.57
C GLU A 355 -18.52 35.53 13.09
N ASP A 356 -18.28 35.29 14.39
CA ASP A 356 -16.96 35.37 15.01
C ASP A 356 -16.02 34.27 14.48
N LYS A 357 -16.54 33.05 14.29
CA LYS A 357 -15.80 31.94 13.65
C LYS A 357 -15.50 32.24 12.19
N ILE A 358 -16.47 32.79 11.45
CA ILE A 358 -16.27 33.24 10.06
C ILE A 358 -15.11 34.23 9.99
N THR A 359 -15.17 35.25 10.85
CA THR A 359 -14.14 36.30 10.91
C THR A 359 -12.78 35.72 11.27
N HIS A 360 -12.71 34.85 12.27
CA HIS A 360 -11.48 34.19 12.68
C HIS A 360 -10.84 33.38 11.54
N ILE A 361 -11.63 32.53 10.87
CA ILE A 361 -11.13 31.66 9.81
C ILE A 361 -10.62 32.48 8.61
N ILE A 362 -11.37 33.49 8.15
CA ILE A 362 -10.94 34.32 7.03
C ILE A 362 -9.71 35.15 7.40
N ASP A 363 -9.61 35.66 8.63
CA ASP A 363 -8.43 36.38 9.08
C ASP A 363 -7.19 35.49 9.04
N LYS A 364 -7.30 34.24 9.52
CA LYS A 364 -6.23 33.24 9.45
C LYS A 364 -5.90 32.83 8.01
N PHE A 365 -6.90 32.53 7.19
CA PHE A 365 -6.74 32.13 5.80
C PHE A 365 -6.15 33.24 4.90
N GLY A 366 -6.35 34.50 5.27
CA GLY A 366 -5.74 35.68 4.66
C GLY A 366 -4.44 36.13 5.31
N SER A 367 -3.83 35.33 6.18
CA SER A 367 -2.59 35.66 6.91
C SER A 367 -1.46 34.67 6.64
N TYR A 368 -0.25 35.02 7.07
CA TYR A 368 0.94 34.17 7.03
C TYR A 368 1.82 34.48 8.26
N PRO A 369 2.74 33.56 8.66
CA PRO A 369 3.57 33.74 9.85
C PRO A 369 4.54 34.94 9.75
N GLU A 370 4.95 35.48 10.90
CA GLU A 370 6.02 36.49 10.96
C GLU A 370 7.34 35.92 10.44
N GLY A 371 8.12 36.73 9.70
CA GLY A 371 9.39 36.31 9.11
C GLY A 371 9.26 35.44 7.84
N PHE A 372 8.04 35.14 7.39
CA PHE A 372 7.80 34.38 6.17
C PHE A 372 7.89 35.25 4.91
N HIS A 373 8.69 34.84 3.93
CA HIS A 373 8.88 35.57 2.68
C HIS A 373 7.84 35.14 1.64
N LEU A 374 6.70 35.82 1.64
CA LEU A 374 5.62 35.53 0.70
C LEU A 374 5.94 35.99 -0.73
N HIS A 375 5.48 35.23 -1.73
CA HIS A 375 5.51 35.70 -3.13
C HIS A 375 4.63 36.95 -3.30
N ARG A 376 5.15 37.99 -3.98
CA ARG A 376 4.44 39.28 -4.16
C ARG A 376 3.03 39.13 -4.75
N GLY A 377 2.82 38.19 -5.65
CA GLY A 377 1.50 37.90 -6.24
C GLY A 377 0.48 37.36 -5.23
N LEU A 378 0.93 36.66 -4.18
CA LEU A 378 0.06 36.12 -3.13
C LEU A 378 -0.34 37.18 -2.11
N GLU A 379 0.47 38.23 -1.90
CA GLU A 379 0.11 39.32 -0.98
C GLU A 379 -1.25 39.93 -1.33
N ARG A 380 -1.50 40.17 -2.62
CA ARG A 380 -2.77 40.72 -3.11
C ARG A 380 -3.92 39.75 -2.85
N ILE A 381 -3.71 38.46 -3.09
CA ILE A 381 -4.72 37.41 -2.89
C ILE A 381 -5.10 37.32 -1.41
N LEU A 382 -4.11 37.24 -0.51
CA LEU A 382 -4.36 37.12 0.93
C LEU A 382 -5.04 38.37 1.51
N LYS A 383 -4.62 39.57 1.11
CA LYS A 383 -5.29 40.83 1.49
C LYS A 383 -6.72 40.88 0.94
N GLY A 384 -6.93 40.41 -0.28
CA GLY A 384 -8.25 40.34 -0.94
C GLY A 384 -9.25 39.50 -0.15
N ARG A 385 -8.84 38.39 0.47
CA ARG A 385 -9.71 37.55 1.31
C ARG A 385 -10.35 38.30 2.46
N LYS A 386 -9.55 39.11 3.17
CA LYS A 386 -10.04 39.94 4.28
C LYS A 386 -10.96 41.06 3.80
N GLN A 387 -10.71 41.60 2.60
CA GLN A 387 -11.56 42.61 2.00
C GLN A 387 -12.92 42.04 1.60
N MET A 388 -12.95 40.85 1.00
CA MET A 388 -14.20 40.18 0.60
C MET A 388 -15.14 39.93 1.79
N LEU A 389 -14.59 39.63 2.98
CA LEU A 389 -15.42 39.51 4.19
C LEU A 389 -16.12 40.83 4.54
N LYS A 390 -15.42 41.97 4.45
CA LYS A 390 -15.98 43.30 4.75
C LYS A 390 -17.04 43.74 3.75
N GLU A 391 -16.89 43.30 2.51
CA GLU A 391 -17.81 43.61 1.41
C GLU A 391 -18.96 42.59 1.28
N ASN A 392 -18.97 41.55 2.12
CA ASN A 392 -19.89 40.42 2.04
C ASN A 392 -19.90 39.76 0.64
N SER A 393 -18.71 39.58 0.07
CA SER A 393 -18.47 39.12 -1.31
C SER A 393 -17.55 37.89 -1.37
N LEU A 394 -17.61 37.02 -0.34
CA LEU A 394 -16.76 35.82 -0.25
C LEU A 394 -16.88 34.91 -1.46
N ASP A 395 -15.74 34.50 -2.01
CA ASP A 395 -15.65 33.61 -3.15
C ASP A 395 -15.64 32.12 -2.74
N TRP A 396 -15.51 31.24 -3.75
CA TRP A 396 -15.50 29.79 -3.53
C TRP A 396 -14.34 29.31 -2.64
N ALA A 397 -13.16 29.94 -2.77
CA ALA A 397 -12.00 29.56 -1.96
C ALA A 397 -12.20 29.94 -0.49
N CYS A 398 -12.81 31.10 -0.22
CA CYS A 398 -13.21 31.49 1.13
C CYS A 398 -14.29 30.56 1.70
N ALA A 399 -15.29 30.17 0.90
CA ALA A 399 -16.32 29.23 1.35
C ALA A 399 -15.75 27.84 1.69
N GLU A 400 -14.83 27.32 0.87
CA GLU A 400 -14.11 26.06 1.15
C GLU A 400 -13.29 26.16 2.45
N ALA A 401 -12.54 27.25 2.63
CA ALA A 401 -11.75 27.49 3.84
C ALA A 401 -12.63 27.63 5.09
N LEU A 402 -13.81 28.25 4.98
CA LEU A 402 -14.79 28.33 6.08
C LEU A 402 -15.29 26.95 6.48
N ALA A 403 -15.62 26.09 5.51
CA ALA A 403 -16.08 24.73 5.78
C ALA A 403 -14.98 23.87 6.42
N PHE A 404 -13.74 23.93 5.91
CA PHE A 404 -12.64 23.16 6.50
C PHE A 404 -12.20 23.72 7.85
N GLY A 405 -12.10 25.05 7.96
CA GLY A 405 -11.73 25.73 9.20
C GLY A 405 -12.70 25.46 10.34
N SER A 406 -14.02 25.45 10.07
CA SER A 406 -15.02 25.14 11.09
C SER A 406 -14.93 23.71 11.58
N LEU A 407 -14.77 22.74 10.66
CA LEU A 407 -14.54 21.33 11.02
C LEU A 407 -13.28 21.17 11.88
N LEU A 408 -12.18 21.84 11.52
CA LEU A 408 -10.95 21.80 12.30
C LEU A 408 -11.11 22.41 13.70
N MET A 409 -11.89 23.49 13.85
CA MET A 409 -12.22 24.09 15.16
C MET A 409 -13.06 23.13 16.03
N GLU A 410 -13.79 22.20 15.42
CA GLU A 410 -14.55 21.14 16.09
C GLU A 410 -13.72 19.85 16.32
N ASN A 411 -12.41 19.90 16.07
CA ASN A 411 -11.49 18.75 16.10
C ASN A 411 -11.84 17.64 15.10
N ILE A 412 -12.52 17.98 14.01
CA ILE A 412 -12.79 17.07 12.90
C ILE A 412 -11.64 17.19 11.90
N HIS A 413 -10.91 16.09 11.72
CA HIS A 413 -9.80 16.03 10.78
C HIS A 413 -10.29 16.17 9.32
N VAL A 414 -9.60 16.99 8.54
CA VAL A 414 -9.83 17.17 7.11
C VAL A 414 -8.59 16.74 6.33
N ARG A 415 -8.76 15.79 5.41
CA ARG A 415 -7.72 15.40 4.44
C ARG A 415 -8.13 15.85 3.04
N LEU A 416 -7.33 16.73 2.43
CA LEU A 416 -7.45 17.09 1.02
C LEU A 416 -6.28 16.46 0.25
N SER A 417 -6.58 15.73 -0.82
CA SER A 417 -5.61 14.95 -1.58
C SER A 417 -5.87 15.09 -3.08
N GLY A 418 -4.81 15.19 -3.87
CA GLY A 418 -4.88 15.28 -5.33
C GLY A 418 -3.69 16.02 -5.91
N GLN A 419 -3.61 16.08 -7.23
CA GLN A 419 -2.55 16.83 -7.92
C GLN A 419 -2.76 18.33 -7.72
N ASP A 420 -1.68 19.03 -7.31
CA ASP A 420 -1.64 20.47 -7.08
C ASP A 420 -2.66 21.01 -6.06
N VAL A 421 -3.24 20.16 -5.20
CA VAL A 421 -4.34 20.57 -4.31
C VAL A 421 -3.93 21.61 -3.28
N GLU A 422 -2.66 21.69 -2.92
CA GLU A 422 -2.11 22.69 -2.00
C GLU A 422 -2.30 24.13 -2.51
N ARG A 423 -1.97 24.37 -3.79
CA ARG A 423 -2.18 25.64 -4.49
C ARG A 423 -3.60 25.76 -5.04
N GLY A 424 -4.15 24.64 -5.49
CA GLY A 424 -5.27 24.54 -6.42
C GLY A 424 -4.82 24.72 -7.87
N THR A 425 -5.36 23.89 -8.76
CA THR A 425 -5.10 23.94 -10.21
C THR A 425 -5.24 25.35 -10.76
N PHE A 426 -6.32 26.05 -10.39
CA PHE A 426 -6.60 27.43 -10.81
C PHE A 426 -5.96 28.52 -9.93
N SER A 427 -4.99 28.16 -9.07
CA SER A 427 -4.31 29.11 -8.17
C SER A 427 -5.26 29.96 -7.31
N HIS A 428 -6.32 29.34 -6.79
CA HIS A 428 -7.35 29.99 -5.99
C HIS A 428 -7.25 29.66 -4.49
N ARG A 429 -6.73 28.47 -4.16
CA ARG A 429 -6.83 27.88 -2.83
C ARG A 429 -5.71 28.28 -1.89
N HIS A 430 -4.45 28.01 -2.25
CA HIS A 430 -3.28 28.35 -1.44
C HIS A 430 -3.42 27.96 0.05
N HIS A 431 -3.84 26.71 0.32
CA HIS A 431 -3.87 26.17 1.70
C HIS A 431 -2.47 25.94 2.26
N VAL A 432 -1.50 25.70 1.38
CA VAL A 432 -0.08 25.68 1.72
C VAL A 432 0.60 26.86 1.03
N LEU A 433 1.42 27.57 1.80
CA LEU A 433 2.26 28.66 1.31
C LEU A 433 3.71 28.20 1.35
N HIS A 434 4.49 28.54 0.32
CA HIS A 434 5.92 28.25 0.26
C HIS A 434 6.72 29.53 0.43
N ASP A 435 7.63 29.54 1.39
CA ASP A 435 8.54 30.66 1.63
C ASP A 435 9.47 30.80 0.41
N GLN A 436 9.57 32.01 -0.13
CA GLN A 436 10.35 32.27 -1.35
C GLN A 436 11.86 32.18 -1.15
N MET A 437 12.33 32.16 0.10
CA MET A 437 13.75 32.12 0.45
C MET A 437 14.19 30.76 1.01
N VAL A 438 13.27 29.79 1.18
CA VAL A 438 13.55 28.47 1.76
C VAL A 438 12.95 27.36 0.89
N ASP A 439 13.77 26.69 0.08
CA ASP A 439 13.36 25.51 -0.71
C ASP A 439 13.67 24.20 0.04
N GLN A 440 12.64 23.42 0.39
CA GLN A 440 12.79 22.14 1.09
C GLN A 440 12.52 20.93 0.17
N LYS A 441 13.54 20.44 -0.58
CA LYS A 441 14.00 19.01 -0.63
C LYS A 441 15.32 18.83 -1.40
N ILE A 442 16.28 18.00 -0.90
CA ILE A 442 17.54 17.38 -1.48
C ILE A 442 17.78 15.98 -0.93
N SER A 443 16.72 15.21 -0.79
CA SER A 443 16.68 14.21 0.26
C SER A 443 17.15 12.80 -0.13
N PRO A 444 17.93 12.12 0.74
CA PRO A 444 18.74 12.72 1.79
C PRO A 444 20.05 13.30 1.22
N PHE A 445 20.49 14.43 1.78
CA PHE A 445 21.64 15.17 1.29
C PHE A 445 22.92 14.71 2.00
N PRO A 446 24.02 14.41 1.28
CA PRO A 446 25.23 13.83 1.86
C PRO A 446 26.10 14.92 2.51
N TYR A 447 25.69 15.37 3.70
CA TYR A 447 26.37 16.45 4.42
C TYR A 447 27.83 16.11 4.74
N ASP A 448 28.13 14.91 5.22
CA ASP A 448 29.48 14.47 5.58
C ASP A 448 30.47 14.52 4.41
N LEU A 449 30.08 13.99 3.25
CA LEU A 449 30.94 13.91 2.07
C LEU A 449 31.19 15.27 1.43
N ILE A 450 30.15 16.10 1.31
CA ILE A 450 30.28 17.43 0.70
C ILE A 450 31.14 18.34 1.59
N GLN A 451 31.14 18.13 2.91
CA GLN A 451 31.92 18.94 3.84
C GLN A 451 33.39 18.59 3.75
N ALA A 452 33.71 17.29 3.79
CA ALA A 452 35.07 16.78 3.66
C ALA A 452 35.72 17.23 2.34
N GLU A 453 34.95 17.32 1.26
CA GLU A 453 35.46 17.78 -0.03
C GLU A 453 35.68 19.29 -0.06
N CYS A 454 34.76 20.09 0.51
CA CYS A 454 34.92 21.54 0.54
C CYS A 454 36.10 21.97 1.40
N GLN A 455 36.36 21.28 2.52
CA GLN A 455 37.52 21.53 3.38
C GLN A 455 38.87 21.37 2.67
N LYS A 456 38.97 20.54 1.62
CA LYS A 456 40.20 20.40 0.81
C LYS A 456 40.53 21.68 0.03
N TYR A 457 39.53 22.51 -0.24
CA TYR A 457 39.64 23.68 -1.11
C TYR A 457 38.99 24.94 -0.51
N PRO A 458 39.48 25.47 0.62
CA PRO A 458 38.80 26.54 1.38
C PRO A 458 38.70 27.88 0.65
N GLY A 459 39.55 28.13 -0.36
CA GLY A 459 39.52 29.35 -1.17
C GLY A 459 38.77 29.21 -2.50
N ALA A 460 38.25 28.02 -2.84
CA ALA A 460 37.60 27.79 -4.12
C ALA A 460 36.17 28.36 -4.15
N GLU A 461 35.85 29.05 -5.25
CA GLU A 461 34.48 29.39 -5.63
C GLU A 461 33.74 28.10 -5.99
N LEU A 462 32.59 27.86 -5.37
CA LEU A 462 31.78 26.67 -5.65
C LEU A 462 30.72 27.00 -6.67
N VAL A 463 30.56 26.12 -7.64
CA VAL A 463 29.65 26.32 -8.76
C VAL A 463 28.86 25.03 -8.99
N TRP A 464 27.53 25.12 -9.03
CA TRP A 464 26.65 24.05 -9.45
C TRP A 464 26.37 24.17 -10.93
N SER A 465 26.96 23.28 -11.72
CA SER A 465 26.69 23.21 -13.15
C SER A 465 25.61 22.19 -13.46
N GLN A 466 24.63 22.55 -14.27
CA GLN A 466 23.50 21.67 -14.63
C GLN A 466 23.18 21.77 -16.12
N GLU A 467 23.11 20.62 -16.79
CA GLU A 467 22.80 20.52 -18.23
C GLU A 467 21.29 20.70 -18.49
N GLU A 468 20.46 20.11 -17.63
CA GLU A 468 19.03 20.30 -17.67
C GLU A 468 18.68 21.77 -17.43
N HIS A 469 17.60 22.21 -18.05
CA HIS A 469 17.01 23.52 -17.77
C HIS A 469 16.81 23.69 -16.26
N LYS A 470 17.12 24.87 -15.74
CA LYS A 470 17.22 25.15 -14.30
C LYS A 470 16.06 24.61 -13.44
N ASN A 471 14.85 24.55 -14.01
CA ASN A 471 13.61 24.11 -13.37
C ASN A 471 13.30 22.60 -13.49
N MET A 472 14.13 21.83 -14.19
CA MET A 472 13.91 20.42 -14.50
C MET A 472 14.98 19.49 -13.94
N GLY A 473 16.04 20.04 -13.35
CA GLY A 473 17.11 19.29 -12.70
C GLY A 473 17.24 19.61 -11.21
N ALA A 474 18.26 19.07 -10.58
CA ALA A 474 18.43 19.07 -9.14
C ALA A 474 18.88 20.41 -8.53
N TRP A 475 18.97 21.53 -9.25
CA TRP A 475 19.44 22.79 -8.67
C TRP A 475 18.55 23.31 -7.52
N GLY A 476 17.23 23.38 -7.75
CA GLY A 476 16.26 23.83 -6.73
C GLY A 476 16.26 22.90 -5.51
N PHE A 477 16.54 21.63 -5.78
CA PHE A 477 16.94 20.68 -4.78
C PHE A 477 18.25 21.24 -4.15
N ILE A 478 19.44 21.05 -4.75
CA ILE A 478 20.82 21.04 -4.19
C ILE A 478 21.33 22.32 -3.49
N GLN A 479 20.93 23.50 -3.97
CA GLN A 479 21.49 24.77 -3.51
C GLN A 479 21.42 25.00 -1.97
N PRO A 480 20.24 24.93 -1.32
CA PRO A 480 20.12 25.26 0.10
C PRO A 480 20.97 24.38 1.03
N ARG A 481 21.24 23.11 0.71
CA ARG A 481 21.98 22.25 1.66
C ARG A 481 23.49 22.26 1.49
N ILE A 482 24.01 22.57 0.30
CA ILE A 482 25.45 22.87 0.14
C ILE A 482 25.80 24.16 0.88
N ASN A 483 24.99 25.21 0.76
CA ASN A 483 25.23 26.44 1.52
C ASN A 483 25.14 26.20 3.05
N SER A 484 24.17 25.40 3.50
CA SER A 484 24.03 25.01 4.92
C SER A 484 25.29 24.35 5.49
N LEU A 485 25.93 23.48 4.70
CA LEU A 485 27.12 22.75 5.10
C LEU A 485 28.39 23.61 5.23
N LEU A 486 28.52 24.65 4.41
CA LEU A 486 29.76 25.39 4.21
C LEU A 486 29.77 26.77 4.87
N GLN A 487 28.70 27.10 5.58
CA GLN A 487 28.52 28.39 6.23
C GLN A 487 29.69 28.73 7.18
N SER A 488 30.21 27.75 7.94
CA SER A 488 31.33 27.96 8.86
C SER A 488 32.62 28.43 8.19
N GLU A 489 32.73 28.29 6.87
CA GLU A 489 33.89 28.66 6.06
C GLU A 489 33.71 29.99 5.29
N ASN A 490 32.55 30.68 5.44
CA ASN A 490 32.16 31.89 4.69
C ASN A 490 32.18 31.71 3.15
N ARG A 491 31.63 30.57 2.68
CA ARG A 491 31.59 30.16 1.26
C ARG A 491 30.17 29.81 0.82
N GLY A 492 29.93 29.81 -0.49
CA GLY A 492 28.64 29.42 -1.07
C GLY A 492 28.74 28.93 -2.51
N ILE A 493 27.66 28.33 -3.01
CA ILE A 493 27.55 27.75 -4.36
C ILE A 493 26.79 28.65 -5.35
N ARG A 494 27.34 28.85 -6.55
CA ARG A 494 26.76 29.63 -7.66
C ARG A 494 26.17 28.72 -8.74
N TYR A 495 25.01 29.03 -9.32
CA TYR A 495 24.45 28.24 -10.43
C TYR A 495 25.07 28.56 -11.79
N THR A 496 25.35 27.53 -12.59
CA THR A 496 25.73 27.63 -14.00
C THR A 496 25.10 26.54 -14.84
N GLY A 497 23.90 26.78 -15.36
CA GLY A 497 23.22 25.82 -16.22
C GLY A 497 22.36 26.49 -17.27
N ARG A 498 21.59 25.67 -17.99
CA ARG A 498 20.61 26.18 -18.94
C ARG A 498 19.55 27.00 -18.22
N HIS A 499 18.97 27.95 -18.94
CA HIS A 499 17.80 28.69 -18.47
C HIS A 499 16.62 27.72 -18.29
N PRO A 500 15.52 28.08 -17.60
CA PRO A 500 14.34 27.22 -17.49
C PRO A 500 13.68 26.89 -18.86
N SER A 501 13.02 25.74 -19.00
CA SER A 501 12.24 25.35 -20.20
C SER A 501 11.12 24.36 -19.87
N ALA A 502 10.13 24.30 -20.78
CA ALA A 502 9.02 23.35 -20.76
C ALA A 502 9.31 22.04 -21.51
N SER A 503 10.35 22.00 -22.35
CA SER A 503 10.79 20.80 -23.07
C SER A 503 12.12 20.31 -22.47
N PRO A 504 12.30 18.99 -22.26
CA PRO A 504 13.54 18.45 -21.71
C PRO A 504 14.72 18.58 -22.71
N ALA A 505 14.44 18.62 -24.01
CA ALA A 505 15.44 18.84 -25.06
C ALA A 505 15.18 20.15 -25.82
N THR A 506 16.25 20.84 -26.21
CA THR A 506 16.18 22.07 -27.02
C THR A 506 15.71 21.84 -28.45
N GLY A 507 15.76 20.60 -28.95
CA GLY A 507 15.22 20.18 -30.25
C GLY A 507 15.96 20.71 -31.50
N ASN A 508 16.92 21.63 -31.32
CA ASN A 508 17.73 22.20 -32.39
C ASN A 508 19.23 22.16 -32.02
N LYS A 509 20.04 21.54 -32.89
CA LYS A 509 21.46 21.30 -32.64
C LYS A 509 22.29 22.58 -32.51
N PHE A 510 21.98 23.64 -33.25
CA PHE A 510 22.71 24.91 -33.16
C PHE A 510 22.43 25.62 -31.83
N THR A 511 21.16 25.70 -31.42
CA THR A 511 20.76 26.29 -30.12
C THR A 511 21.32 25.50 -28.95
N HIS A 512 21.30 24.17 -29.02
CA HIS A 512 21.93 23.29 -28.03
C HIS A 512 23.42 23.62 -27.84
N ILE A 513 24.18 23.71 -28.95
CA ILE A 513 25.63 24.00 -28.91
C ILE A 513 25.90 25.40 -28.34
N GLN A 514 25.06 26.40 -28.64
CA GLN A 514 25.20 27.75 -28.08
C GLN A 514 24.88 27.76 -26.57
N GLU A 515 23.77 27.16 -26.14
CA GLU A 515 23.41 27.10 -24.72
C GLU A 515 24.42 26.31 -23.88
N GLN A 516 25.01 25.25 -24.46
CA GLN A 516 26.07 24.47 -23.83
C GLN A 516 27.36 25.30 -23.71
N LYS A 517 27.77 26.02 -24.75
CA LYS A 517 28.93 26.94 -24.68
C LYS A 517 28.70 28.07 -23.68
N ASP A 518 27.47 28.55 -23.54
CA ASP A 518 27.09 29.59 -22.58
C ASP A 518 27.09 29.08 -21.13
N MET A 519 26.65 27.84 -20.93
CA MET A 519 26.78 27.14 -19.66
C MET A 519 28.26 26.96 -19.30
N MET A 520 29.08 26.42 -20.21
CA MET A 520 30.50 26.16 -19.99
C MET A 520 31.31 27.44 -19.73
N SER A 521 31.07 28.50 -20.50
CA SER A 521 31.72 29.81 -20.31
C SER A 521 31.47 30.35 -18.91
N ARG A 522 30.22 30.25 -18.41
CA ARG A 522 29.87 30.69 -17.05
C ARG A 522 30.36 29.76 -15.95
N THR A 523 30.50 28.47 -16.25
CA THR A 523 31.01 27.44 -15.31
C THR A 523 32.51 27.61 -15.10
N PHE A 524 33.28 27.79 -16.17
CA PHE A 524 34.74 27.89 -16.11
C PHE A 524 35.25 29.33 -16.01
N GLY A 525 34.39 30.35 -16.12
CA GLY A 525 34.77 31.76 -16.00
C GLY A 525 35.58 32.31 -17.19
N VAL A 526 35.44 31.70 -18.38
CA VAL A 526 36.22 32.05 -19.58
C VAL A 526 35.34 32.71 -20.65
N PRO A 527 35.87 33.65 -21.46
CA PRO A 527 35.15 34.19 -22.61
C PRO A 527 34.77 33.08 -23.61
N LYS A 528 33.60 33.19 -24.23
CA LYS A 528 33.12 32.19 -25.22
C LYS A 528 34.11 31.98 -26.37
N SER A 529 34.87 33.00 -26.75
CA SER A 529 35.92 32.92 -27.79
C SER A 529 37.02 31.92 -27.45
N GLN A 530 37.30 31.69 -26.16
CA GLN A 530 38.26 30.66 -25.71
C GLN A 530 37.68 29.24 -25.77
N LEU A 531 36.38 29.09 -25.97
CA LEU A 531 35.67 27.81 -26.11
C LEU A 531 35.40 27.46 -27.59
N GLU A 532 35.85 28.28 -28.55
CA GLU A 532 35.58 28.07 -29.97
C GLU A 532 36.25 26.81 -30.54
N GLY A 533 37.43 26.45 -30.03
CA GLY A 533 38.13 25.19 -30.37
C GLY A 533 37.66 23.96 -29.57
N PHE A 534 36.80 24.16 -28.56
CA PHE A 534 36.28 23.07 -27.74
C PHE A 534 35.15 22.36 -28.52
N LYS A 535 35.39 21.11 -28.90
CA LYS A 535 34.36 20.27 -29.53
C LYS A 535 33.47 19.69 -28.42
N ALA A 536 32.24 20.20 -28.32
CA ALA A 536 31.17 19.61 -27.52
C ALA A 536 30.64 18.32 -28.18
#